data_AF-A0A257T976-F1
#
_entry.id   AF-A0A257T976-F1
#
_cell.length_a   1.000
_cell.length_b   1.000
_cell.length_c   1.000
_cell.angle_alpha   90.00
_cell.angle_beta   90.00
_cell.angle_gamma   90.00
#
_symmetry.space_group_name_H-M   'P 1'
#
loop_
_entity.id
_entity.type
_entity.pdbx_description
1 polymer ?
#
loop_
_entity_poly.entity_id
_entity_poly.type
_entity_poly.pdbx_seq_one_letter_code
_entity_poly.pdbx_strand_id
1 'polypeptide(L)'
;MAGPSRISSVVNFLGSMRLAVSLLVLLAIASVIGTILNQQQPYEDYALKFGPFWFDVFRDLGLYNVYRTNWYLAIVGFLVLSTSTCLIRNTPRMIREMREPDTAMASAYDPQGMANKTEIISSLPMDSATQMVVAVLRGRGYRPKLHDRGDGGMVILGRKGRYSRIGYILTHAAIIVFCAAALYNADIPVKLAMLTGSTQPENNFHIPLSKVSKNAWLPVGNPAYRGTVTVPEGQSTQVAYELVGNGYLVQPLPFRIKLRRFHVSYYSTGMPKDFISNIVLYNDQGKVLKEANVRVNHPLSYEGVQIFQASFVDGGSLLKMKRYMLNNPSAGAIHQEGRVGQSVDLSGTTYKLKLKNFSLDNVVPAAAIESVPAGDQQHINLGPSFTSIAQSGSGSGAEFKTYMQPISRGGQSYFVQGVRTAFGTPYQYLFIPTGPNGSIGLFMKYLSALQKQAMVNKSENNKSYVLNTFRQVIARDAPSMTADAEAAYFQSAISAILQLKAYPVPFIVTLTGFDHRWAAGLEVTKWPATIVIYWGCAVLVLGIFILFYLPQRRLSVVLRTLTEGTEVIIGGTSSRNPYEFTKEFDGLVTRLRSVLRNQDDQKESNDG
;
A
#
# COMPACT_ATOMS: atom_id res chain seq x y z
N MET A 1 -49.21 -4.93 29.99
CA MET A 1 -48.18 -5.46 29.06
C MET A 1 -46.97 -4.55 29.14
N ALA A 2 -45.91 -4.96 29.84
CA ALA A 2 -44.68 -4.19 29.89
C ALA A 2 -43.95 -4.34 28.55
N GLY A 3 -43.66 -3.23 27.87
CA GLY A 3 -42.92 -3.25 26.60
C GLY A 3 -41.53 -3.87 26.76
N PRO A 4 -40.92 -4.36 25.66
CA PRO A 4 -39.58 -4.91 25.70
C PRO A 4 -38.61 -3.92 26.38
N SER A 5 -37.82 -4.39 27.34
CA SER A 5 -36.85 -3.56 28.04
C SER A 5 -35.89 -2.91 27.04
N ARG A 6 -35.41 -1.68 27.31
CA ARG A 6 -34.48 -0.97 26.41
C ARG A 6 -33.28 -1.84 25.98
N ILE A 7 -32.81 -2.71 26.87
CA ILE A 7 -31.74 -3.68 26.64
C ILE A 7 -32.13 -4.69 25.56
N SER A 8 -33.34 -5.25 25.61
CA SER A 8 -33.82 -6.22 24.62
C SER A 8 -33.94 -5.63 23.22
N SER A 9 -34.36 -4.37 23.09
CA SER A 9 -34.44 -3.65 21.82
C SER A 9 -33.04 -3.41 21.22
N VAL A 10 -32.06 -3.03 22.04
CA VAL A 10 -30.66 -2.85 21.60
C VAL A 10 -30.05 -4.17 21.12
N VAL A 11 -30.25 -5.25 21.87
CA VAL A 11 -29.75 -6.59 21.49
C VAL A 11 -30.40 -7.09 20.20
N ASN A 12 -31.69 -6.82 19.99
CA ASN A 12 -32.39 -7.16 18.74
C ASN A 12 -31.88 -6.35 17.55
N PHE A 13 -31.57 -5.06 17.75
CA PHE A 13 -30.98 -4.21 16.71
C PHE A 13 -29.57 -4.67 16.33
N LEU A 14 -28.70 -4.87 17.32
CA LEU A 14 -27.33 -5.37 17.12
C LEU A 14 -27.30 -6.76 16.49
N GLY A 15 -28.26 -7.62 16.83
CA GLY A 15 -28.40 -8.96 16.26
C GLY A 15 -29.10 -9.02 14.89
N SER A 16 -29.36 -7.89 14.21
CA SER A 16 -30.07 -7.89 12.94
C SER A 16 -29.15 -8.19 11.74
N MET A 17 -29.60 -9.06 10.84
CA MET A 17 -28.85 -9.42 9.63
C MET A 17 -28.66 -8.21 8.69
N ARG A 18 -29.65 -7.31 8.63
CA ARG A 18 -29.59 -6.11 7.80
C ARG A 18 -28.46 -5.18 8.25
N LEU A 19 -28.33 -4.93 9.56
CA LEU A 19 -27.25 -4.11 10.11
C LEU A 19 -25.87 -4.68 9.74
N ALA A 20 -25.67 -5.98 9.95
CA ALA A 20 -24.39 -6.62 9.64
C ALA A 20 -24.01 -6.51 8.14
N VAL A 21 -24.96 -6.76 7.24
CA VAL A 21 -24.74 -6.63 5.79
C VAL A 21 -24.45 -5.18 5.40
N SER A 22 -25.19 -4.21 5.94
CA SER A 22 -24.95 -2.79 5.68
C SER A 22 -23.57 -2.34 6.15
N LEU A 23 -23.13 -2.77 7.35
CA LEU A 23 -21.80 -2.47 7.88
C LEU A 23 -20.70 -3.08 7.00
N LEU A 24 -20.88 -4.30 6.50
CA LEU A 24 -19.92 -4.96 5.63
C LEU A 24 -19.79 -4.24 4.27
N VAL A 25 -20.91 -3.82 3.66
CA VAL A 25 -20.89 -3.04 2.42
C VAL A 25 -20.18 -1.70 2.62
N LEU A 26 -20.48 -1.00 3.71
CA LEU A 26 -19.84 0.28 4.01
C LEU A 26 -18.34 0.12 4.28
N LEU A 27 -17.94 -0.93 4.98
CA LEU A 27 -16.54 -1.30 5.17
C LEU A 27 -15.82 -1.61 3.85
N ALA A 28 -16.49 -2.28 2.91
CA ALA A 28 -15.95 -2.58 1.59
C ALA A 28 -15.70 -1.30 0.79
N ILE A 29 -16.68 -0.37 0.75
CA ILE A 29 -16.54 0.93 0.07
C ILE A 29 -15.36 1.72 0.66
N ALA A 30 -15.31 1.83 1.99
CA ALA A 30 -14.20 2.49 2.69
C ALA A 30 -12.83 1.89 2.33
N SER A 31 -12.75 0.56 2.26
CA SER A 31 -11.51 -0.15 1.96
C SER A 31 -11.07 0.05 0.51
N VAL A 32 -12.00 0.15 -0.45
CA VAL A 32 -11.70 0.48 -1.85
C VAL A 32 -11.09 1.87 -1.96
N ILE A 33 -11.69 2.87 -1.30
CA ILE A 33 -11.17 4.25 -1.28
C ILE A 33 -9.74 4.28 -0.69
N GLY A 34 -9.53 3.59 0.43
CA GLY A 34 -8.21 3.50 1.07
C GLY A 34 -7.14 2.80 0.23
N THR A 35 -7.54 1.92 -0.70
CA THR A 35 -6.61 1.20 -1.60
C THR A 35 -6.18 2.06 -2.79
N ILE A 36 -7.07 2.93 -3.29
CA ILE A 36 -6.78 3.80 -4.44
C ILE A 36 -5.86 4.95 -4.05
N LEU A 37 -6.01 5.47 -2.84
CA LEU A 37 -5.21 6.59 -2.34
C LEU A 37 -3.98 6.08 -1.58
N ASN A 38 -2.78 6.44 -2.04
CA ASN A 38 -1.55 6.20 -1.27
C ASN A 38 -1.72 6.73 0.15
N GLN A 39 -1.59 5.88 1.15
CA GLN A 39 -1.83 6.22 2.55
C GLN A 39 -0.54 6.76 3.21
N GLN A 40 -0.71 7.53 4.29
CA GLN A 40 0.35 7.98 5.20
C GLN A 40 1.55 8.68 4.50
N GLN A 41 1.27 9.55 3.52
CA GLN A 41 2.28 10.45 2.93
C GLN A 41 2.30 11.81 3.64
N PRO A 42 3.37 12.60 3.49
CA PRO A 42 3.36 14.01 3.89
C PRO A 42 2.20 14.79 3.26
N TYR A 43 1.60 15.71 4.02
CA TYR A 43 0.45 16.50 3.56
C TYR A 43 0.77 17.39 2.35
N GLU A 44 2.01 17.86 2.23
CA GLU A 44 2.48 18.65 1.09
C GLU A 44 2.31 17.88 -0.23
N ASP A 45 2.60 16.58 -0.24
CA ASP A 45 2.49 15.74 -1.44
C ASP A 45 1.03 15.59 -1.89
N TYR A 46 0.10 15.47 -0.94
CA TYR A 46 -1.33 15.43 -1.24
C TYR A 46 -1.84 16.77 -1.75
N ALA A 47 -1.44 17.87 -1.13
CA ALA A 47 -1.83 19.22 -1.55
C ALA A 47 -1.34 19.53 -2.98
N LEU A 48 -0.11 19.12 -3.31
CA LEU A 48 0.44 19.25 -4.66
C LEU A 48 -0.33 18.42 -5.69
N LYS A 49 -0.76 17.20 -5.32
CA LYS A 49 -1.45 16.28 -6.23
C LYS A 49 -2.91 16.65 -6.50
N PHE A 50 -3.64 17.11 -5.48
CA PHE A 50 -5.09 17.32 -5.55
C PHE A 50 -5.51 18.79 -5.55
N GLY A 51 -4.59 19.71 -5.27
CA GLY A 51 -4.89 21.12 -5.05
C GLY A 51 -5.56 21.40 -3.69
N PRO A 52 -5.69 22.68 -3.29
CA PRO A 52 -6.12 23.05 -1.94
C PRO A 52 -7.52 22.53 -1.56
N PHE A 53 -8.49 22.67 -2.46
CA PHE A 53 -9.89 22.32 -2.19
C PHE A 53 -10.08 20.82 -1.89
N TRP A 54 -9.64 19.95 -2.81
CA TRP A 54 -9.77 18.50 -2.61
C TRP A 54 -8.87 18.00 -1.48
N PHE A 55 -7.74 18.67 -1.26
CA PHE A 55 -6.88 18.37 -0.13
C PHE A 55 -7.62 18.50 1.20
N ASP A 56 -8.31 19.63 1.41
CA ASP A 56 -9.08 19.90 2.63
C ASP A 56 -10.24 18.92 2.79
N VAL A 57 -11.00 18.64 1.72
CA VAL A 57 -12.11 17.68 1.76
C VAL A 57 -11.64 16.28 2.18
N PHE A 58 -10.55 15.79 1.58
CA PHE A 58 -10.01 14.46 1.92
C PHE A 58 -9.41 14.42 3.32
N ARG A 59 -8.79 15.52 3.77
CA ARG A 59 -8.29 15.67 5.14
C ARG A 59 -9.43 15.56 6.15
N ASP A 60 -10.50 16.31 5.94
CA ASP A 60 -11.61 16.42 6.89
C ASP A 60 -12.39 15.09 6.97
N LEU A 61 -12.46 14.34 5.87
CA LEU A 61 -12.99 12.97 5.83
C LEU A 61 -12.01 11.91 6.38
N GLY A 62 -10.74 12.26 6.61
CA GLY A 62 -9.69 11.37 7.11
C GLY A 62 -9.17 10.36 6.07
N LEU A 63 -9.27 10.66 4.77
CA LEU A 63 -8.99 9.69 3.71
C LEU A 63 -7.50 9.37 3.52
N TYR A 64 -6.59 10.21 4.03
CA TYR A 64 -5.14 9.94 3.98
C TYR A 64 -4.67 8.84 4.93
N ASN A 65 -5.53 8.43 5.87
CA ASN A 65 -5.27 7.35 6.81
C ASN A 65 -6.57 6.60 7.17
N VAL A 66 -7.32 6.13 6.16
CA VAL A 66 -8.69 5.57 6.30
C VAL A 66 -8.75 4.48 7.37
N TYR A 67 -7.81 3.54 7.34
CA TYR A 67 -7.81 2.37 8.24
C TYR A 67 -7.61 2.73 9.72
N ARG A 68 -7.17 3.96 9.99
CA ARG A 68 -7.00 4.52 11.33
C ARG A 68 -7.87 5.76 11.53
N THR A 69 -8.98 5.95 10.82
CA THR A 69 -9.96 6.99 11.21
C THR A 69 -10.89 6.50 12.30
N ASN A 70 -11.48 7.42 13.06
CA ASN A 70 -12.42 7.06 14.13
C ASN A 70 -13.70 6.42 13.58
N TRP A 71 -14.19 6.91 12.43
CA TRP A 71 -15.38 6.36 11.78
C TRP A 71 -15.13 4.94 11.26
N TYR A 72 -13.95 4.65 10.69
CA TYR A 72 -13.59 3.31 10.22
C TYR A 72 -13.54 2.31 11.38
N LEU A 73 -12.84 2.68 12.48
CA LEU A 73 -12.79 1.84 13.68
C LEU A 73 -14.17 1.63 14.31
N ALA A 74 -15.04 2.65 14.28
CA ALA A 74 -16.41 2.51 14.75
C ALA A 74 -17.18 1.46 13.93
N ILE A 75 -17.09 1.48 12.61
CA ILE A 75 -17.75 0.48 11.74
C ILE A 75 -17.26 -0.92 12.06
N VAL A 76 -15.94 -1.11 12.17
CA VAL A 76 -15.35 -2.42 12.52
C VAL A 76 -15.78 -2.86 13.92
N GLY A 77 -15.79 -1.95 14.90
CA GLY A 77 -16.27 -2.21 16.26
C GLY A 77 -17.74 -2.62 16.30
N PHE A 78 -18.62 -1.90 15.60
CA PHE A 78 -20.03 -2.24 15.48
C PHE A 78 -20.24 -3.57 14.76
N LEU A 79 -19.44 -3.87 13.73
CA LEU A 79 -19.49 -5.15 13.03
C LEU A 79 -19.12 -6.30 13.98
N VAL A 80 -18.06 -6.15 14.78
CA VAL A 80 -17.66 -7.12 15.80
C VAL A 80 -18.76 -7.33 16.83
N LEU A 81 -19.36 -6.26 17.36
CA LEU A 81 -20.45 -6.34 18.33
C LEU A 81 -21.70 -7.02 17.75
N SER A 82 -22.08 -6.64 16.53
CA SER A 82 -23.25 -7.21 15.83
C SER A 82 -23.05 -8.71 15.54
N THR A 83 -21.93 -9.07 14.93
CA THR A 83 -21.60 -10.48 14.61
C THR A 83 -21.45 -11.33 15.86
N SER A 84 -20.87 -10.80 16.94
CA SER A 84 -20.79 -11.47 18.23
C SER A 84 -22.18 -11.72 18.84
N THR A 85 -23.06 -10.72 18.79
CA THR A 85 -24.45 -10.85 19.28
C THR A 85 -25.21 -11.92 18.49
N CYS A 86 -25.08 -11.92 17.16
CA CYS A 86 -25.64 -12.95 16.29
C CYS A 86 -25.10 -14.34 16.63
N LEU A 87 -23.79 -14.47 16.85
CA LEU A 87 -23.15 -15.74 17.17
C LEU A 87 -23.61 -16.27 18.53
N ILE A 88 -23.57 -15.45 19.58
CA ILE A 88 -23.95 -15.84 20.95
C ILE A 88 -25.43 -16.26 21.01
N ARG A 89 -26.32 -15.54 20.33
CA ARG A 89 -27.76 -15.84 20.33
C ARG A 89 -28.10 -17.14 19.60
N ASN A 90 -27.44 -17.40 18.47
CA ASN A 90 -27.80 -18.52 17.60
C ASN A 90 -27.05 -19.82 17.93
N THR A 91 -25.83 -19.73 18.46
CA THR A 91 -24.96 -20.88 18.71
C THR A 91 -25.58 -21.93 19.64
N PRO A 92 -26.19 -21.58 20.80
CA PRO A 92 -26.77 -22.58 21.70
C PRO A 92 -27.86 -23.43 21.04
N ARG A 93 -28.76 -22.77 20.29
CA ARG A 93 -29.80 -23.45 19.51
C ARG A 93 -29.20 -24.35 18.44
N MET A 94 -28.20 -23.87 17.69
CA MET A 94 -27.53 -24.67 16.66
C MET A 94 -26.82 -25.89 17.26
N ILE A 95 -26.14 -25.75 18.40
CA ILE A 95 -25.51 -26.86 19.10
C ILE A 95 -26.56 -27.86 19.60
N ARG A 96 -27.67 -27.38 20.17
CA ARG A 96 -28.77 -28.24 20.60
C ARG A 96 -29.35 -29.03 19.43
N GLU A 97 -29.65 -28.41 18.29
CA GLU A 97 -30.15 -29.09 17.10
C GLU A 97 -29.14 -30.11 16.50
N MET A 98 -27.84 -29.93 16.73
CA MET A 98 -26.81 -30.91 16.36
C MET A 98 -26.72 -32.09 17.34
N ARG A 99 -27.04 -31.88 18.63
CA ARG A 99 -26.97 -32.88 19.71
C ARG A 99 -28.26 -33.67 19.89
N GLU A 100 -29.42 -33.00 19.90
CA GLU A 100 -30.76 -33.55 20.12
C GLU A 100 -31.57 -33.49 18.81
N PRO A 101 -31.72 -34.60 18.08
CA PRO A 101 -32.27 -34.54 16.72
C PRO A 101 -33.80 -34.41 16.62
N ASP A 102 -34.58 -34.69 17.67
CA ASP A 102 -35.93 -35.27 17.48
C ASP A 102 -37.14 -34.57 18.15
N THR A 103 -37.02 -33.44 18.83
CA THR A 103 -38.19 -32.89 19.57
C THR A 103 -38.93 -31.71 18.92
N ALA A 104 -38.43 -31.14 17.82
CA ALA A 104 -38.85 -29.79 17.41
C ALA A 104 -39.77 -29.66 16.19
N MET A 105 -40.08 -30.69 15.39
CA MET A 105 -40.85 -30.46 14.15
C MET A 105 -41.84 -31.58 13.82
N ALA A 106 -43.11 -31.37 14.18
CA ALA A 106 -44.25 -32.11 13.62
C ALA A 106 -44.33 -32.00 12.08
N SER A 107 -43.71 -30.97 11.46
CA SER A 107 -43.59 -30.83 10.00
C SER A 107 -42.47 -31.65 9.36
N ALA A 108 -41.58 -32.28 10.14
CA ALA A 108 -40.54 -33.16 9.59
C ALA A 108 -41.09 -34.52 9.13
N TYR A 109 -42.31 -34.85 9.51
CA TYR A 109 -42.97 -36.12 9.24
C TYR A 109 -43.74 -36.13 7.92
N ASP A 110 -43.91 -34.98 7.25
CA ASP A 110 -44.66 -34.91 6.00
C ASP A 110 -43.75 -34.79 4.77
N PRO A 111 -43.57 -35.88 4.00
CA PRO A 111 -42.81 -35.86 2.75
C PRO A 111 -43.48 -35.00 1.66
N GLN A 112 -44.76 -34.65 1.77
CA GLN A 112 -45.47 -33.86 0.76
C GLN A 112 -45.04 -32.39 0.73
N GLY A 113 -44.57 -31.85 1.86
CA GLY A 113 -44.04 -30.48 1.97
C GLY A 113 -42.56 -30.34 1.56
N MET A 114 -41.93 -31.41 1.08
CA MET A 114 -40.51 -31.41 0.71
C MET A 114 -40.30 -31.07 -0.77
N ALA A 115 -39.17 -30.40 -1.05
CA ALA A 115 -38.84 -29.90 -2.39
C ALA A 115 -38.73 -31.02 -3.45
N ASN A 116 -38.23 -32.19 -3.06
CA ASN A 116 -38.25 -33.40 -3.89
C ASN A 116 -39.16 -34.42 -3.24
N LYS A 117 -40.04 -35.03 -4.02
CA LYS A 117 -40.99 -36.04 -3.52
C LYS A 117 -41.26 -37.10 -4.58
N THR A 118 -41.49 -38.32 -4.13
CA THR A 118 -41.92 -39.42 -4.99
C THR A 118 -42.70 -40.44 -4.18
N GLU A 119 -43.71 -41.02 -4.81
CA GLU A 119 -44.49 -42.13 -4.28
C GLU A 119 -44.10 -43.42 -5.02
N ILE A 120 -44.01 -44.51 -4.27
CA ILE A 120 -43.66 -45.84 -4.78
C ILE A 120 -44.64 -46.82 -4.15
N ILE A 121 -45.33 -47.60 -4.99
CA ILE A 121 -46.17 -48.72 -4.54
C ILE A 121 -45.29 -49.97 -4.56
N SER A 122 -45.22 -50.67 -3.43
CA SER A 122 -44.46 -51.91 -3.26
C SER A 122 -45.42 -53.06 -2.98
N SER A 123 -45.17 -54.23 -3.57
CA SER A 123 -45.89 -55.47 -3.23
C SER A 123 -45.39 -56.13 -1.94
N LEU A 124 -44.31 -55.61 -1.33
CA LEU A 124 -43.77 -56.15 -0.09
C LEU A 124 -44.65 -55.78 1.13
N PRO A 125 -44.75 -56.66 2.14
CA PRO A 125 -45.31 -56.31 3.45
C PRO A 125 -44.53 -55.15 4.10
N MET A 126 -45.22 -54.38 4.96
CA MET A 126 -44.67 -53.15 5.57
C MET A 126 -43.35 -53.37 6.30
N ASP A 127 -43.19 -54.50 7.00
CA ASP A 127 -41.96 -54.81 7.75
C ASP A 127 -40.77 -55.01 6.80
N SER A 128 -40.96 -55.77 5.72
CA SER A 128 -39.95 -56.02 4.70
C SER A 128 -39.61 -54.74 3.94
N ALA A 129 -40.62 -53.94 3.57
CA ALA A 129 -40.44 -52.65 2.92
C ALA A 129 -39.66 -51.67 3.83
N THR A 130 -39.98 -51.65 5.12
CA THR A 130 -39.27 -50.85 6.13
C THR A 130 -37.80 -51.23 6.21
N GLN A 131 -37.48 -52.52 6.34
CA GLN A 131 -36.10 -53.00 6.44
C GLN A 131 -35.29 -52.63 5.19
N MET A 132 -35.89 -52.78 4.00
CA MET A 132 -35.28 -52.42 2.73
C MET A 132 -35.00 -50.92 2.61
N VAL A 133 -35.97 -50.07 2.99
CA VAL A 133 -35.78 -48.61 3.01
C VAL A 133 -34.66 -48.24 3.99
N VAL A 134 -34.66 -48.79 5.20
CA VAL A 134 -33.59 -48.54 6.20
C VAL A 134 -32.22 -48.95 5.66
N ALA A 135 -32.12 -50.11 5.01
CA ALA A 135 -30.87 -50.62 4.43
C ALA A 135 -30.35 -49.71 3.31
N VAL A 136 -31.22 -49.28 2.39
CA VAL A 136 -30.85 -48.36 1.30
C VAL A 136 -30.41 -47.00 1.83
N LEU A 137 -31.12 -46.44 2.82
CA LEU A 137 -30.75 -45.18 3.47
C LEU A 137 -29.40 -45.28 4.18
N ARG A 138 -29.15 -46.35 4.95
CA ARG A 138 -27.84 -46.60 5.59
C ARG A 138 -26.72 -46.74 4.56
N GLY A 139 -26.95 -47.49 3.48
CA GLY A 139 -25.99 -47.68 2.39
C GLY A 139 -25.62 -46.39 1.64
N ARG A 140 -26.45 -45.35 1.70
CA ARG A 140 -26.15 -44.01 1.17
C ARG A 140 -25.61 -43.03 2.22
N GLY A 141 -25.31 -43.52 3.42
CA GLY A 141 -24.70 -42.76 4.52
C GLY A 141 -25.68 -41.92 5.33
N TYR A 142 -26.99 -42.18 5.23
CA TYR A 142 -27.99 -41.59 6.12
C TYR A 142 -28.06 -42.37 7.43
N ARG A 143 -28.46 -41.69 8.50
CA ARG A 143 -28.77 -42.32 9.79
C ARG A 143 -30.30 -42.35 9.96
N PRO A 144 -30.99 -43.42 9.53
CA PRO A 144 -32.44 -43.52 9.64
C PRO A 144 -32.87 -43.72 11.09
N LYS A 145 -33.92 -43.02 11.50
CA LYS A 145 -34.65 -43.25 12.77
C LYS A 145 -36.11 -43.56 12.46
N LEU A 146 -36.62 -44.61 13.08
CA LEU A 146 -37.99 -45.07 12.91
C LEU A 146 -38.87 -44.41 13.96
N HIS A 147 -40.05 -43.93 13.55
CA HIS A 147 -41.10 -43.44 14.41
C HIS A 147 -42.42 -44.09 13.99
N ASP A 148 -43.13 -44.65 14.96
CA ASP A 148 -44.48 -45.15 14.75
C ASP A 148 -45.46 -43.96 14.68
N ARG A 149 -46.36 -43.97 13.69
CA ARG A 149 -47.33 -42.90 13.46
C ARG A 149 -48.63 -43.12 14.25
N GLY A 150 -48.82 -44.29 14.85
CA GLY A 150 -49.99 -44.63 15.67
C GLY A 150 -51.29 -44.88 14.89
N ASP A 151 -51.30 -44.64 13.58
CA ASP A 151 -52.40 -44.91 12.63
C ASP A 151 -52.15 -46.18 11.78
N GLY A 152 -51.18 -47.02 12.19
CA GLY A 152 -50.75 -48.20 11.44
C GLY A 152 -49.72 -47.90 10.34
N GLY A 153 -49.26 -46.66 10.19
CA GLY A 153 -48.16 -46.28 9.30
C GLY A 153 -46.82 -46.10 10.03
N MET A 154 -45.72 -46.16 9.26
CA MET A 154 -44.36 -45.98 9.79
C MET A 154 -43.66 -44.78 9.15
N VAL A 155 -42.92 -43.99 9.93
CA VAL A 155 -42.11 -42.88 9.42
C VAL A 155 -40.62 -43.12 9.67
N ILE A 156 -39.82 -42.99 8.61
CA ILE A 156 -38.37 -43.13 8.66
C ILE A 156 -37.73 -41.78 8.33
N LEU A 157 -37.04 -41.20 9.30
CA LEU A 157 -36.32 -39.94 9.14
C LEU A 157 -34.83 -40.21 8.87
N GLY A 158 -34.36 -39.83 7.67
CA GLY A 158 -32.97 -39.95 7.26
C GLY A 158 -32.25 -38.60 7.33
N ARG A 159 -31.14 -38.50 8.07
CA ARG A 159 -30.30 -37.29 8.08
C ARG A 159 -28.84 -37.58 7.73
N LYS A 160 -28.23 -36.62 7.05
CA LYS A 160 -26.80 -36.58 6.70
C LYS A 160 -26.27 -35.14 6.83
N GLY A 161 -25.00 -34.98 7.18
CA GLY A 161 -24.37 -33.64 7.29
C GLY A 161 -24.78 -32.83 8.53
N ARG A 162 -25.00 -33.46 9.70
CA ARG A 162 -25.44 -32.77 10.93
C ARG A 162 -24.52 -31.62 11.37
N TYR A 163 -23.24 -31.70 11.03
CA TYR A 163 -22.20 -30.74 11.41
C TYR A 163 -22.11 -29.52 10.49
N SER A 164 -22.95 -29.40 9.45
CA SER A 164 -22.97 -28.26 8.52
C SER A 164 -23.01 -26.91 9.25
N ARG A 165 -23.73 -26.83 10.38
CA ARG A 165 -23.86 -25.61 11.19
C ARG A 165 -22.59 -25.19 11.91
N ILE A 166 -21.62 -26.09 12.10
CA ILE A 166 -20.28 -25.72 12.60
C ILE A 166 -19.62 -24.74 11.64
N GLY A 167 -19.83 -24.90 10.33
CA GLY A 167 -19.31 -23.98 9.32
C GLY A 167 -19.77 -22.53 9.56
N TYR A 168 -21.06 -22.33 9.85
CA TYR A 168 -21.60 -21.01 10.22
C TYR A 168 -20.91 -20.42 11.46
N ILE A 169 -20.76 -21.22 12.53
CA ILE A 169 -20.14 -20.80 13.79
C ILE A 169 -18.68 -20.39 13.55
N LEU A 170 -17.92 -21.23 12.85
CA LEU A 170 -16.50 -20.98 12.55
C LEU A 170 -16.32 -19.73 11.69
N THR A 171 -17.12 -19.54 10.64
CA THR A 171 -17.04 -18.36 9.77
C THR A 171 -17.29 -17.07 10.55
N HIS A 172 -18.30 -17.03 11.42
CA HIS A 172 -18.60 -15.82 12.21
C HIS A 172 -17.55 -15.59 13.30
N ALA A 173 -17.11 -16.65 13.99
CA ALA A 173 -16.04 -16.56 14.97
C ALA A 173 -14.74 -16.06 14.33
N ALA A 174 -14.41 -16.53 13.13
CA ALA A 174 -13.24 -16.10 12.38
C ALA A 174 -13.29 -14.61 12.01
N ILE A 175 -14.44 -14.12 11.53
CA ILE A 175 -14.64 -12.69 11.22
C ILE A 175 -14.46 -11.84 12.49
N ILE A 176 -15.05 -12.26 13.62
CA ILE A 176 -14.91 -11.58 14.90
C ILE A 176 -13.44 -11.50 15.32
N VAL A 177 -12.73 -12.63 15.31
CA VAL A 177 -11.31 -12.72 15.67
C VAL A 177 -10.46 -11.84 14.76
N PHE A 178 -10.70 -11.90 13.45
CA PHE A 178 -10.00 -11.09 12.45
C PHE A 178 -10.19 -9.59 12.70
N CYS A 179 -11.45 -9.14 12.83
CA CYS A 179 -11.76 -7.73 13.04
C CYS A 179 -11.28 -7.23 14.41
N ALA A 180 -11.38 -8.03 15.47
CA ALA A 180 -10.85 -7.68 16.79
C ALA A 180 -9.32 -7.55 16.78
N ALA A 181 -8.62 -8.46 16.08
CA ALA A 181 -7.18 -8.36 15.88
C ALA A 181 -6.78 -7.11 15.08
N ALA A 182 -7.56 -6.75 14.04
CA ALA A 182 -7.35 -5.52 13.28
C ALA A 182 -7.54 -4.27 14.14
N LEU A 183 -8.58 -4.24 14.99
CA LEU A 183 -8.78 -3.15 15.97
C LEU A 183 -7.62 -3.03 16.96
N TYR A 184 -7.09 -4.16 17.43
CA TYR A 184 -5.94 -4.16 18.33
C TYR A 184 -4.67 -3.59 17.66
N ASN A 185 -4.46 -3.89 16.37
CA ASN A 185 -3.35 -3.33 15.58
C ASN A 185 -3.57 -1.86 15.15
N ALA A 186 -4.76 -1.28 15.35
CA ALA A 186 -5.09 0.09 14.93
C ALA A 186 -4.57 1.18 15.87
N ASP A 187 -3.72 0.81 16.83
CA ASP A 187 -3.06 1.72 17.78
C ASP A 187 -4.03 2.62 18.56
N ILE A 188 -5.07 1.98 19.11
CA ILE A 188 -6.09 2.62 19.94
C ILE A 188 -5.48 3.39 21.14
N PRO A 189 -4.45 2.88 21.84
CA PRO A 189 -3.85 3.61 22.95
C PRO A 189 -3.29 4.97 22.54
N VAL A 190 -2.55 5.05 21.43
CA VAL A 190 -2.02 6.33 20.93
C VAL A 190 -3.14 7.28 20.54
N LYS A 191 -4.18 6.78 19.88
CA LYS A 191 -5.36 7.62 19.55
C LYS A 191 -6.05 8.17 20.79
N LEU A 192 -6.22 7.34 21.82
CA LEU A 192 -6.83 7.79 23.08
C LEU A 192 -5.95 8.84 23.76
N ALA A 193 -4.63 8.63 23.75
CA ALA A 193 -3.66 9.58 24.28
C ALA A 193 -3.65 10.91 23.52
N MET A 194 -3.87 10.88 22.20
CA MET A 194 -4.06 12.08 21.37
C MET A 194 -5.38 12.78 21.66
N LEU A 195 -6.48 12.02 21.82
CA LEU A 195 -7.80 12.57 22.16
C LEU A 195 -7.81 13.26 23.53
N THR A 196 -7.08 12.73 24.52
CA THR A 196 -6.93 13.36 25.84
C THR A 196 -5.92 14.51 25.84
N GLY A 197 -5.22 14.74 24.73
CA GLY A 197 -4.18 15.77 24.60
C GLY A 197 -2.84 15.41 25.25
N SER A 198 -2.70 14.20 25.82
CA SER A 198 -1.45 13.73 26.45
C SER A 198 -0.33 13.43 25.44
N THR A 199 -0.68 13.14 24.19
CA THR A 199 0.26 12.97 23.07
C THR A 199 -0.09 13.94 21.96
N GLN A 200 0.90 14.66 21.43
CA GLN A 200 0.71 15.64 20.37
C GLN A 200 1.78 15.50 19.29
N PRO A 201 1.39 15.47 18.00
CA PRO A 201 2.36 15.38 16.91
C PRO A 201 3.23 16.64 16.84
N GLU A 202 4.49 16.45 16.49
CA GLU A 202 5.40 17.52 16.12
C GLU A 202 5.16 17.91 14.65
N ASN A 203 4.95 19.19 14.39
CA ASN A 203 4.64 19.68 13.04
C ASN A 203 5.87 20.23 12.32
N ASN A 204 6.98 20.44 13.04
CA ASN A 204 8.22 20.92 12.47
C ASN A 204 9.16 19.75 12.12
N PHE A 205 9.20 19.39 10.84
CA PHE A 205 10.10 18.35 10.32
C PHE A 205 11.58 18.77 10.26
N HIS A 206 11.91 20.02 10.58
CA HIS A 206 13.27 20.57 10.42
C HIS A 206 14.04 20.70 11.74
N ILE A 207 13.44 20.36 12.89
CA ILE A 207 14.14 20.38 14.17
C ILE A 207 14.93 19.08 14.39
N PRO A 208 16.10 19.14 15.04
CA PRO A 208 16.82 17.93 15.43
C PRO A 208 16.01 17.15 16.47
N LEU A 209 16.18 15.83 16.50
CA LEU A 209 15.49 14.92 17.43
C LEU A 209 15.60 15.35 18.90
N SER A 210 16.74 15.93 19.30
CA SER A 210 16.98 16.42 20.67
C SER A 210 16.11 17.62 21.08
N LYS A 211 15.51 18.32 20.12
CA LYS A 211 14.61 19.46 20.35
C LYS A 211 13.13 19.10 20.22
N VAL A 212 12.80 17.85 19.85
CA VAL A 212 11.42 17.40 19.73
C VAL A 212 10.77 17.35 21.12
N SER A 213 9.57 17.91 21.23
CA SER A 213 8.80 17.92 22.48
C SER A 213 8.57 16.50 23.00
N LYS A 214 8.69 16.29 24.32
CA LYS A 214 8.41 14.99 24.95
C LYS A 214 6.98 14.49 24.69
N ASN A 215 6.03 15.38 24.45
CA ASN A 215 4.63 15.00 24.14
C ASN A 215 4.47 14.33 22.77
N ALA A 216 5.46 14.47 21.87
CA ALA A 216 5.49 13.77 20.59
C ALA A 216 6.12 12.38 20.68
N TRP A 217 6.69 12.01 21.84
CA TRP A 217 7.32 10.71 22.05
C TRP A 217 6.30 9.68 22.52
N LEU A 218 6.26 8.55 21.82
CA LEU A 218 5.47 7.40 22.21
C LEU A 218 6.19 6.54 23.25
N PRO A 219 5.46 5.80 24.10
CA PRO A 219 6.06 4.84 25.00
C PRO A 219 6.81 3.74 24.25
N VAL A 220 7.94 3.28 24.80
CA VAL A 220 8.69 2.11 24.27
C VAL A 220 7.80 0.86 24.22
N GLY A 221 6.89 0.73 25.20
CA GLY A 221 5.93 -0.37 25.31
C GLY A 221 4.72 -0.26 24.39
N ASN A 222 4.72 0.63 23.38
CA ASN A 222 3.61 0.74 22.43
C ASN A 222 3.31 -0.64 21.80
N PRO A 223 2.08 -1.18 21.94
CA PRO A 223 1.75 -2.52 21.46
C PRO A 223 1.85 -2.62 19.93
N ALA A 224 1.45 -1.58 19.19
CA ALA A 224 1.44 -1.61 17.74
C ALA A 224 1.81 -0.25 17.15
N TYR A 225 2.71 -0.24 16.17
CA TYR A 225 3.15 0.98 15.50
C TYR A 225 3.52 0.72 14.04
N ARG A 226 3.49 1.78 13.23
CA ARG A 226 3.99 1.78 11.85
C ARG A 226 4.66 3.12 11.58
N GLY A 227 5.97 3.13 11.66
CA GLY A 227 6.79 4.31 11.43
C GLY A 227 7.76 4.13 10.28
N THR A 228 8.27 5.24 9.77
CA THR A 228 9.34 5.27 8.77
C THR A 228 10.58 5.92 9.35
N VAL A 229 11.75 5.55 8.84
CA VAL A 229 13.01 6.19 9.20
C VAL A 229 13.98 6.16 8.05
N THR A 230 14.70 7.26 7.84
CA THR A 230 15.77 7.34 6.86
C THR A 230 17.11 7.21 7.57
N VAL A 231 17.90 6.20 7.21
CA VAL A 231 19.20 5.92 7.83
C VAL A 231 20.29 6.07 6.77
N PRO A 232 21.17 7.08 6.86
CA PRO A 232 22.34 7.20 6.00
C PRO A 232 23.34 6.07 6.19
N GLU A 233 24.07 5.71 5.13
CA GLU A 233 25.13 4.71 5.19
C GLU A 233 26.18 5.06 6.25
N GLY A 234 26.52 4.09 7.09
CA GLY A 234 27.43 4.22 8.23
C GLY A 234 26.77 4.78 9.49
N GLN A 235 25.57 5.34 9.41
CA GLN A 235 24.84 5.90 10.56
C GLN A 235 23.86 4.90 11.18
N SER A 236 23.33 5.27 12.34
CA SER A 236 22.37 4.48 13.08
C SER A 236 21.26 5.31 13.68
N THR A 237 20.09 4.71 13.85
CA THR A 237 18.91 5.28 14.52
C THR A 237 18.39 4.32 15.57
N GLN A 238 17.67 4.83 16.56
CA GLN A 238 16.91 4.05 17.55
C GLN A 238 15.46 4.53 17.64
N VAL A 239 15.00 5.28 16.65
CA VAL A 239 13.63 5.79 16.57
C VAL A 239 13.06 5.59 15.17
N ALA A 240 11.74 5.49 15.08
CA ALA A 240 10.97 5.59 13.85
C ALA A 240 9.94 6.71 13.99
N TYR A 241 9.53 7.30 12.88
CA TYR A 241 8.58 8.41 12.83
C TYR A 241 7.23 7.93 12.32
N GLU A 242 6.17 8.08 13.11
CA GLU A 242 4.80 7.79 12.69
C GLU A 242 4.14 9.07 12.18
N LEU A 243 3.83 9.12 10.88
CA LEU A 243 3.18 10.27 10.28
C LEU A 243 1.71 10.35 10.74
N VAL A 244 1.35 11.49 11.35
CA VAL A 244 0.01 11.74 11.88
C VAL A 244 -0.41 13.17 11.55
N GLY A 245 -1.40 13.29 10.68
CA GLY A 245 -1.85 14.60 10.23
C GLY A 245 -0.77 15.33 9.43
N ASN A 246 -0.57 16.59 9.75
CA ASN A 246 0.51 17.44 9.23
C ASN A 246 1.81 17.33 10.03
N GLY A 247 1.94 16.35 10.92
CA GLY A 247 3.09 16.18 11.79
C GLY A 247 3.48 14.71 11.96
N TYR A 248 4.28 14.45 12.98
CA TYR A 248 4.77 13.12 13.29
C TYR A 248 4.85 12.85 14.80
N LEU A 249 4.78 11.57 15.15
CA LEU A 249 5.11 11.05 16.48
C LEU A 249 6.43 10.30 16.41
N VAL A 250 7.19 10.31 17.49
CA VAL A 250 8.47 9.62 17.62
C VAL A 250 8.24 8.31 18.36
N GLN A 251 8.46 7.18 17.70
CA GLN A 251 8.40 5.85 18.28
C GLN A 251 9.82 5.36 18.62
N PRO A 252 10.20 5.25 19.89
CA PRO A 252 11.42 4.57 20.30
C PRO A 252 11.42 3.11 19.87
N LEU A 253 12.58 2.62 19.47
CA LEU A 253 12.80 1.22 19.11
C LEU A 253 13.58 0.51 20.24
N PRO A 254 13.29 -0.77 20.52
CA PRO A 254 13.99 -1.56 21.54
C PRO A 254 15.42 -1.95 21.12
N PHE A 255 15.84 -1.56 19.92
CA PHE A 255 17.16 -1.80 19.37
C PHE A 255 17.58 -0.63 18.47
N ARG A 256 18.88 -0.49 18.28
CA ARG A 256 19.47 0.49 17.35
C ARG A 256 19.70 -0.16 15.99
N ILE A 257 19.17 0.45 14.94
CA ILE A 257 19.34 0.03 13.55
C ILE A 257 20.51 0.82 12.96
N LYS A 258 21.57 0.13 12.50
CA LYS A 258 22.67 0.72 11.74
C LYS A 258 22.57 0.29 10.28
N LEU A 259 22.64 1.23 9.34
CA LEU A 259 22.83 0.91 7.93
C LEU A 259 24.33 0.80 7.65
N ARG A 260 24.81 -0.39 7.29
CA ARG A 260 26.20 -0.55 6.85
C ARG A 260 26.38 -0.13 5.40
N ARG A 261 25.48 -0.59 4.53
CA ARG A 261 25.52 -0.31 3.10
C ARG A 261 24.14 -0.45 2.50
N PHE A 262 23.83 0.41 1.55
CA PHE A 262 22.70 0.29 0.64
C PHE A 262 23.22 0.11 -0.78
N HIS A 263 22.66 -0.83 -1.51
CA HIS A 263 23.01 -0.99 -2.92
C HIS A 263 21.80 -1.39 -3.76
N VAL A 264 21.81 -0.91 -5.00
CA VAL A 264 20.83 -1.27 -6.01
C VAL A 264 21.51 -2.22 -7.00
N SER A 265 20.90 -3.37 -7.23
CA SER A 265 21.31 -4.27 -8.31
C SER A 265 20.50 -3.93 -9.55
N TYR A 266 21.11 -3.95 -10.73
CA TYR A 266 20.45 -3.63 -12.00
C TYR A 266 20.44 -4.85 -12.93
N TYR A 267 19.44 -4.95 -13.79
CA TYR A 267 19.48 -5.85 -14.94
C TYR A 267 20.48 -5.35 -15.99
N SER A 268 20.87 -6.19 -16.94
CA SER A 268 21.70 -5.79 -18.09
C SER A 268 21.08 -4.66 -18.92
N THR A 269 19.76 -4.50 -18.84
CA THR A 269 18.99 -3.41 -19.46
C THR A 269 19.11 -2.06 -18.74
N GLY A 270 19.77 -2.01 -17.58
CA GLY A 270 19.87 -0.80 -16.76
C GLY A 270 18.67 -0.54 -15.84
N MET A 271 17.63 -1.39 -15.87
CA MET A 271 16.51 -1.28 -14.93
C MET A 271 16.88 -1.80 -13.53
N PRO A 272 16.47 -1.13 -12.44
CA PRO A 272 16.66 -1.65 -11.08
C PRO A 272 16.01 -3.03 -10.91
N LYS A 273 16.78 -3.98 -10.39
CA LYS A 273 16.39 -5.36 -10.10
C LYS A 273 16.09 -5.58 -8.62
N ASP A 274 16.96 -5.09 -7.75
CA ASP A 274 16.88 -5.36 -6.31
C ASP A 274 17.40 -4.16 -5.52
N PHE A 275 16.77 -3.87 -4.38
CA PHE A 275 17.15 -2.78 -3.47
C PHE A 275 17.50 -3.41 -2.13
N ILE A 276 18.78 -3.36 -1.75
CA ILE A 276 19.30 -4.14 -0.64
C ILE A 276 19.89 -3.21 0.42
N SER A 277 19.33 -3.29 1.62
CA SER A 277 19.81 -2.60 2.83
C SER A 277 20.48 -3.61 3.75
N ASN A 278 21.81 -3.54 3.86
CA ASN A 278 22.55 -4.32 4.85
C ASN A 278 22.47 -3.60 6.20
N ILE A 279 21.67 -4.15 7.11
CA ILE A 279 21.41 -3.57 8.43
C ILE A 279 21.93 -4.46 9.54
N VAL A 280 22.40 -3.79 10.61
CA VAL A 280 22.81 -4.44 11.86
C VAL A 280 21.99 -3.86 12.99
N LEU A 281 21.35 -4.74 13.75
CA LEU A 281 20.63 -4.41 14.97
C LEU A 281 21.58 -4.54 16.16
N TYR A 282 21.59 -3.53 17.01
CA TYR A 282 22.36 -3.49 18.25
C TYR A 282 21.42 -3.32 19.44
N ASN A 283 21.80 -3.90 20.58
CA ASN A 283 21.17 -3.53 21.86
C ASN A 283 21.73 -2.20 22.38
N ASP A 284 21.19 -1.73 23.50
CA ASP A 284 21.63 -0.49 24.14
C ASP A 284 23.12 -0.51 24.52
N GLN A 285 23.65 -1.68 24.92
CA GLN A 285 25.06 -1.90 25.26
C GLN A 285 25.99 -2.00 24.05
N GLY A 286 25.48 -1.94 22.81
CA GLY A 286 26.28 -2.04 21.59
C GLY A 286 26.62 -3.47 21.15
N LYS A 287 26.03 -4.51 21.76
CA LYS A 287 26.11 -5.90 21.30
C LYS A 287 25.27 -6.07 20.03
N VAL A 288 25.83 -6.77 19.04
CA VAL A 288 25.10 -7.16 17.82
C VAL A 288 24.00 -8.17 18.19
N LEU A 289 22.76 -7.83 17.85
CA LEU A 289 21.58 -8.68 18.01
C LEU A 289 21.33 -9.51 16.75
N LYS A 290 21.40 -8.86 15.58
CA LYS A 290 21.13 -9.50 14.28
C LYS A 290 21.72 -8.67 13.14
N GLU A 291 22.25 -9.34 12.13
CA GLU A 291 22.70 -8.72 10.87
C GLU A 291 21.98 -9.40 9.71
N ALA A 292 21.42 -8.61 8.79
CA ALA A 292 20.69 -9.14 7.64
C ALA A 292 20.63 -8.16 6.47
N ASN A 293 20.40 -8.71 5.28
CA ASN A 293 20.07 -7.97 4.09
C ASN A 293 18.55 -7.85 3.98
N VAL A 294 18.02 -6.63 4.19
CA VAL A 294 16.61 -6.32 3.98
C VAL A 294 16.40 -5.94 2.53
N ARG A 295 15.38 -6.54 1.90
CA ARG A 295 15.04 -6.29 0.50
C ARG A 295 13.56 -5.95 0.35
N VAL A 296 13.17 -5.45 -0.81
CA VAL A 296 11.75 -5.28 -1.15
C VAL A 296 11.03 -6.62 -0.99
N ASN A 297 9.90 -6.62 -0.28
CA ASN A 297 9.11 -7.82 0.06
C ASN A 297 9.81 -8.89 0.94
N HIS A 298 11.05 -8.65 1.38
CA HIS A 298 11.79 -9.55 2.28
C HIS A 298 12.24 -8.77 3.53
N PRO A 299 11.34 -8.60 4.52
CA PRO A 299 11.65 -7.85 5.73
C PRO A 299 12.59 -8.60 6.68
N LEU A 300 13.34 -7.86 7.48
CA LEU A 300 13.98 -8.41 8.67
C LEU A 300 12.99 -8.43 9.83
N SER A 301 12.79 -9.59 10.45
CA SER A 301 12.02 -9.71 11.71
C SER A 301 12.93 -9.92 12.92
N TYR A 302 12.66 -9.17 13.99
CA TYR A 302 13.31 -9.29 15.29
C TYR A 302 12.34 -8.87 16.41
N GLU A 303 12.12 -9.72 17.42
CA GLU A 303 11.23 -9.46 18.58
C GLU A 303 9.84 -8.90 18.22
N GLY A 304 9.21 -9.45 17.18
CA GLY A 304 7.88 -9.03 16.72
C GLY A 304 7.87 -7.71 15.93
N VAL A 305 9.01 -7.07 15.75
CA VAL A 305 9.20 -5.90 14.87
C VAL A 305 9.65 -6.39 13.50
N GLN A 306 9.04 -5.85 12.44
CA GLN A 306 9.41 -6.08 11.05
C GLN A 306 9.98 -4.79 10.44
N ILE A 307 11.12 -4.92 9.78
CA ILE A 307 11.83 -3.82 9.13
C ILE A 307 11.83 -4.09 7.63
N PHE A 308 11.16 -3.22 6.88
CA PHE A 308 11.03 -3.30 5.43
C PHE A 308 11.91 -2.26 4.76
N GLN A 309 12.47 -2.62 3.61
CA GLN A 309 13.04 -1.64 2.69
C GLN A 309 11.88 -0.96 1.95
N ALA A 310 11.66 0.34 2.22
CA ALA A 310 10.49 1.08 1.73
C ALA A 310 10.87 2.16 0.70
N SER A 311 11.98 2.85 0.90
CA SER A 311 12.44 3.90 -0.02
C SER A 311 13.95 4.10 0.09
N PHE A 312 14.51 4.97 -0.73
CA PHE A 312 15.91 5.37 -0.65
C PHE A 312 16.06 6.81 -1.11
N VAL A 313 17.01 7.52 -0.52
CA VAL A 313 17.31 8.93 -0.83
C VAL A 313 18.81 9.16 -0.72
N ASP A 314 19.26 10.37 -1.09
CA ASP A 314 20.61 10.81 -0.80
C ASP A 314 20.83 10.92 0.72
N GLY A 315 21.91 10.33 1.23
CA GLY A 315 22.28 10.27 2.64
C GLY A 315 23.22 11.37 3.10
N GLY A 316 23.30 12.49 2.38
CA GLY A 316 24.22 13.58 2.69
C GLY A 316 25.52 13.49 1.91
N SER A 317 25.42 13.21 0.60
CA SER A 317 26.55 13.19 -0.32
C SER A 317 27.35 14.49 -0.26
N LEU A 318 28.67 14.38 -0.35
CA LEU A 318 29.54 15.56 -0.43
C LEU A 318 29.59 16.03 -1.88
N LEU A 319 29.24 17.28 -2.13
CA LEU A 319 29.29 17.91 -3.45
C LEU A 319 30.50 18.83 -3.53
N LYS A 320 31.27 18.71 -4.61
CA LYS A 320 32.38 19.59 -4.97
C LYS A 320 31.95 20.53 -6.07
N MET A 321 31.89 21.81 -5.78
CA MET A 321 31.30 22.81 -6.65
C MET A 321 32.30 23.91 -7.01
N LYS A 322 32.02 24.60 -8.12
CA LYS A 322 32.65 25.87 -8.46
C LYS A 322 31.57 26.93 -8.59
N ARG A 323 31.81 28.10 -8.01
CA ARG A 323 30.93 29.26 -8.09
C ARG A 323 31.56 30.35 -8.93
N TYR A 324 30.79 30.94 -9.83
CA TYR A 324 31.19 32.06 -10.68
C TYR A 324 30.30 33.25 -10.39
N MET A 325 30.89 34.42 -10.10
CA MET A 325 30.14 35.65 -9.82
C MET A 325 29.76 36.35 -11.13
N LEU A 326 28.48 36.64 -11.32
CA LEU A 326 27.96 37.34 -12.50
C LEU A 326 28.18 38.85 -12.43
N ASN A 327 28.20 39.40 -11.21
CA ASN A 327 28.49 40.81 -10.95
C ASN A 327 30.00 41.13 -10.91
N ASN A 328 30.85 40.12 -10.72
CA ASN A 328 32.29 40.21 -10.88
C ASN A 328 32.86 38.96 -11.58
N PRO A 329 32.63 38.79 -12.89
CA PRO A 329 33.09 37.62 -13.63
C PRO A 329 34.61 37.50 -13.70
N SER A 330 35.34 38.60 -13.44
CA SER A 330 36.80 38.62 -13.45
C SER A 330 37.44 37.93 -12.25
N ALA A 331 36.71 37.73 -11.15
CA ALA A 331 37.20 37.07 -9.94
C ALA A 331 37.52 35.57 -10.13
N GLY A 332 37.08 34.98 -11.25
CA GLY A 332 37.29 33.57 -11.54
C GLY A 332 36.37 32.64 -10.74
N ALA A 333 36.67 31.34 -10.79
CA ALA A 333 35.89 30.30 -10.12
C ALA A 333 36.32 30.17 -8.65
N ILE A 334 35.35 30.22 -7.73
CA ILE A 334 35.57 29.95 -6.31
C ILE A 334 35.18 28.51 -6.03
N HIS A 335 36.13 27.71 -5.53
CA HIS A 335 35.85 26.34 -5.11
C HIS A 335 35.04 26.31 -3.83
N GLN A 336 34.08 25.39 -3.77
CA GLN A 336 33.23 25.23 -2.61
C GLN A 336 32.82 23.78 -2.44
N GLU A 337 32.71 23.34 -1.19
CA GLU A 337 32.19 22.01 -0.86
C GLU A 337 31.03 22.14 0.11
N GLY A 338 30.12 21.16 0.05
CA GLY A 338 29.00 21.08 0.98
C GLY A 338 28.32 19.73 0.91
N ARG A 339 27.66 19.33 1.99
CA ARG A 339 26.86 18.10 2.02
C ARG A 339 25.41 18.38 1.70
N VAL A 340 24.79 17.48 0.96
CA VAL A 340 23.33 17.49 0.74
C VAL A 340 22.63 17.49 2.11
N GLY A 341 21.57 18.28 2.23
CA GLY A 341 20.85 18.56 3.47
C GLY A 341 21.41 19.75 4.27
N GLN A 342 22.62 20.23 3.97
CA GLN A 342 23.24 21.36 4.68
C GLN A 342 23.13 22.68 3.92
N SER A 343 23.28 23.78 4.65
CA SER A 343 23.42 25.12 4.09
C SER A 343 24.88 25.55 4.09
N VAL A 344 25.33 26.13 2.97
CA VAL A 344 26.66 26.68 2.80
C VAL A 344 26.56 28.19 2.70
N ASP A 345 27.30 28.92 3.53
CA ASP A 345 27.40 30.37 3.42
C ASP A 345 28.27 30.74 2.21
N LEU A 346 27.78 31.63 1.35
CA LEU A 346 28.47 32.03 0.13
C LEU A 346 29.29 33.30 0.38
N SER A 347 30.59 33.13 0.68
CA SER A 347 31.53 34.23 0.96
C SER A 347 31.48 35.31 -0.13
N GLY A 348 31.43 36.58 0.30
CA GLY A 348 31.31 37.73 -0.59
C GLY A 348 29.90 37.99 -1.11
N THR A 349 28.88 37.33 -0.56
CA THR A 349 27.46 37.56 -0.87
C THR A 349 26.61 37.56 0.40
N THR A 350 25.38 38.05 0.30
CA THR A 350 24.36 37.96 1.37
C THR A 350 23.55 36.67 1.31
N TYR A 351 23.94 35.71 0.46
CA TYR A 351 23.17 34.51 0.18
C TYR A 351 23.68 33.30 0.97
N LYS A 352 22.73 32.45 1.38
CA LYS A 352 22.99 31.09 1.83
C LYS A 352 22.51 30.10 0.77
N LEU A 353 23.31 29.07 0.51
CA LEU A 353 22.98 28.01 -0.43
C LEU A 353 22.62 26.73 0.32
N LYS A 354 21.33 26.39 0.37
CA LYS A 354 20.85 25.12 0.93
C LYS A 354 20.94 24.03 -0.14
N LEU A 355 21.76 23.01 0.07
CA LEU A 355 21.88 21.86 -0.81
C LEU A 355 20.73 20.90 -0.49
N LYS A 356 19.79 20.73 -1.42
CA LYS A 356 18.52 20.02 -1.15
C LYS A 356 18.59 18.54 -1.48
N ASN A 357 19.06 18.21 -2.68
CA ASN A 357 19.09 16.84 -3.16
C ASN A 357 20.23 16.63 -4.16
N PHE A 358 20.66 15.38 -4.31
CA PHE A 358 21.57 14.94 -5.35
C PHE A 358 20.98 13.70 -6.04
N SER A 359 21.16 13.63 -7.36
CA SER A 359 20.72 12.52 -8.18
C SER A 359 21.88 12.08 -9.06
N LEU A 360 22.32 10.84 -8.88
CA LEU A 360 23.38 10.25 -9.69
C LEU A 360 22.96 10.11 -11.16
N ASP A 361 21.71 9.69 -11.38
CA ASP A 361 21.11 9.45 -12.68
C ASP A 361 19.89 10.35 -12.89
N ASN A 362 19.79 10.96 -14.07
CA ASN A 362 18.67 11.80 -14.47
C ASN A 362 18.12 11.31 -15.80
N VAL A 363 17.30 10.25 -15.72
CA VAL A 363 16.66 9.64 -16.88
C VAL A 363 15.42 10.45 -17.28
N VAL A 364 15.44 11.00 -18.49
CA VAL A 364 14.32 11.76 -19.07
C VAL A 364 13.91 11.15 -20.40
N PRO A 365 12.64 11.30 -20.84
CA PRO A 365 12.22 10.89 -22.17
C PRO A 365 13.07 11.57 -23.23
N ALA A 366 13.53 10.84 -24.25
CA ALA A 366 14.36 11.39 -25.33
C ALA A 366 13.68 12.58 -26.04
N ALA A 367 12.36 12.50 -26.23
CA ALA A 367 11.53 13.55 -26.81
C ALA A 367 11.53 14.87 -26.01
N ALA A 368 11.90 14.86 -24.73
CA ALA A 368 12.00 16.06 -23.91
C ALA A 368 13.28 16.88 -24.16
N ILE A 369 14.21 16.36 -24.97
CA ILE A 369 15.47 17.02 -25.32
C ILE A 369 15.48 17.30 -26.82
N GLU A 370 15.32 18.58 -27.21
CA GLU A 370 15.23 19.07 -28.61
C GLU A 370 16.40 18.71 -29.55
N SER A 371 17.45 18.05 -29.06
CA SER A 371 18.76 17.93 -29.72
C SER A 371 19.31 16.52 -29.85
N VAL A 372 18.62 15.52 -29.30
CA VAL A 372 19.04 14.13 -29.48
C VAL A 372 18.25 13.56 -30.65
N PRO A 373 18.89 13.11 -31.74
CA PRO A 373 18.17 12.45 -32.82
C PRO A 373 17.39 11.27 -32.23
N ALA A 374 16.16 11.08 -32.71
CA ALA A 374 15.32 9.95 -32.33
C ALA A 374 16.00 8.63 -32.73
N GLY A 375 16.93 8.16 -31.91
CA GLY A 375 17.36 6.76 -31.90
C GLY A 375 16.31 5.91 -31.18
N ASP A 376 16.47 4.58 -31.22
CA ASP A 376 15.58 3.62 -30.55
C ASP A 376 15.49 3.80 -29.01
N GLN A 377 16.35 4.61 -28.41
CA GLN A 377 16.33 4.87 -26.97
C GLN A 377 15.23 5.86 -26.61
N GLN A 378 14.15 5.34 -26.02
CA GLN A 378 13.03 6.14 -25.50
C GLN A 378 13.43 7.07 -24.33
N HIS A 379 14.55 6.78 -23.65
CA HIS A 379 14.99 7.49 -22.46
C HIS A 379 16.50 7.77 -22.49
N ILE A 380 16.90 8.92 -21.96
CA ILE A 380 18.28 9.40 -21.95
C ILE A 380 18.66 9.80 -20.53
N ASN A 381 19.81 9.33 -20.06
CA ASN A 381 20.37 9.74 -18.79
C ASN A 381 21.24 11.00 -18.97
N LEU A 382 20.83 12.11 -18.35
CA LEU A 382 21.57 13.37 -18.34
C LEU A 382 22.74 13.40 -17.34
N GLY A 383 23.00 12.28 -16.67
CA GLY A 383 24.06 12.13 -15.68
C GLY A 383 23.75 12.84 -14.36
N PRO A 384 24.77 13.09 -13.53
CA PRO A 384 24.60 13.62 -12.18
C PRO A 384 24.01 15.04 -12.18
N SER A 385 23.09 15.29 -11.25
CA SER A 385 22.57 16.64 -10.98
C SER A 385 22.34 16.86 -9.49
N PHE A 386 22.28 18.13 -9.10
CA PHE A 386 21.89 18.49 -7.74
C PHE A 386 20.89 19.64 -7.75
N THR A 387 20.05 19.67 -6.71
CA THR A 387 19.09 20.75 -6.49
C THR A 387 19.53 21.57 -5.29
N SER A 388 19.48 22.89 -5.40
CA SER A 388 19.84 23.82 -4.33
C SER A 388 18.90 25.00 -4.25
N ILE A 389 18.74 25.56 -3.06
CA ILE A 389 17.97 26.79 -2.84
C ILE A 389 18.96 27.87 -2.42
N ALA A 390 19.05 28.96 -3.19
CA ALA A 390 19.75 30.16 -2.76
C ALA A 390 18.75 31.10 -2.10
N GLN A 391 19.03 31.53 -0.88
CA GLN A 391 18.18 32.46 -0.13
C GLN A 391 18.99 33.68 0.30
N SER A 392 18.49 34.86 -0.02
CA SER A 392 19.05 36.15 0.44
C SER A 392 18.70 36.38 1.91
N GLY A 393 19.53 37.15 2.62
CA GLY A 393 19.21 37.65 3.96
C GLY A 393 17.89 38.44 4.05
N SER A 394 17.36 38.94 2.94
CA SER A 394 16.05 39.62 2.83
C SER A 394 14.84 38.69 2.64
N GLY A 395 15.05 37.37 2.58
CA GLY A 395 13.98 36.37 2.47
C GLY A 395 13.62 35.91 1.05
N SER A 396 14.03 36.64 0.01
CA SER A 396 13.87 36.21 -1.39
C SER A 396 14.76 35.00 -1.69
N GLY A 397 14.21 33.99 -2.38
CA GLY A 397 14.96 32.78 -2.72
C GLY A 397 14.57 32.19 -4.08
N ALA A 398 15.49 31.43 -4.65
CA ALA A 398 15.28 30.70 -5.90
C ALA A 398 15.84 29.27 -5.76
N GLU A 399 15.16 28.32 -6.40
CA GLU A 399 15.61 26.94 -6.49
C GLU A 399 16.25 26.67 -7.85
N PHE A 400 17.35 25.94 -7.82
CA PHE A 400 18.19 25.64 -8.96
C PHE A 400 18.32 24.12 -9.09
N LYS A 401 18.22 23.61 -10.32
CA LYS A 401 18.63 22.24 -10.69
C LYS A 401 19.82 22.33 -11.63
N THR A 402 20.99 21.90 -11.16
CA THR A 402 22.24 21.99 -11.93
C THR A 402 22.66 20.60 -12.42
N TYR A 403 22.86 20.46 -13.72
CA TYR A 403 23.44 19.25 -14.33
C TYR A 403 24.97 19.36 -14.37
N MET A 404 25.65 18.26 -14.05
CA MET A 404 27.11 18.19 -14.08
C MET A 404 27.65 18.11 -15.51
N GLN A 405 27.01 17.29 -16.33
CA GLN A 405 27.44 17.05 -17.70
C GLN A 405 26.85 18.09 -18.66
N PRO A 406 27.65 18.62 -19.61
CA PRO A 406 27.13 19.47 -20.67
C PRO A 406 26.14 18.71 -21.56
N ILE A 407 25.11 19.42 -22.05
CA ILE A 407 24.16 18.90 -23.02
C ILE A 407 24.50 19.50 -24.39
N SER A 408 24.67 18.67 -25.42
CA SER A 408 24.99 19.11 -26.78
C SER A 408 23.71 19.43 -27.56
N ARG A 409 23.66 20.59 -28.23
CA ARG A 409 22.59 20.99 -29.16
C ARG A 409 23.19 21.61 -30.42
N GLY A 410 22.87 21.06 -31.59
CA GLY A 410 23.34 21.60 -32.87
C GLY A 410 24.87 21.71 -32.97
N GLY A 411 25.61 20.76 -32.37
CA GLY A 411 27.08 20.75 -32.34
C GLY A 411 27.72 21.62 -31.25
N GLN A 412 26.97 22.51 -30.58
CA GLN A 412 27.44 23.31 -29.45
C GLN A 412 27.07 22.63 -28.12
N SER A 413 28.01 22.57 -27.18
CA SER A 413 27.75 22.06 -25.82
C SER A 413 27.34 23.17 -24.86
N TYR A 414 26.41 22.86 -23.96
CA TYR A 414 25.84 23.81 -23.01
C TYR A 414 25.89 23.27 -21.58
N PHE A 415 26.33 24.11 -20.66
CA PHE A 415 26.01 23.97 -19.24
C PHE A 415 24.54 24.32 -19.05
N VAL A 416 23.80 23.44 -18.39
CA VAL A 416 22.36 23.58 -18.21
C VAL A 416 22.02 23.70 -16.73
N GLN A 417 21.25 24.72 -16.41
CA GLN A 417 20.72 24.93 -15.07
C GLN A 417 19.25 25.33 -15.14
N GLY A 418 18.39 24.57 -14.48
CA GLY A 418 16.99 24.93 -14.26
C GLY A 418 16.88 25.94 -13.11
N VAL A 419 16.02 26.94 -13.25
CA VAL A 419 15.75 27.98 -12.25
C VAL A 419 14.25 28.10 -12.03
N ARG A 420 13.82 28.25 -10.78
CA ARG A 420 12.45 28.67 -10.42
C ARG A 420 12.45 29.51 -9.15
N THR A 421 11.62 30.54 -9.12
CA THR A 421 11.42 31.41 -7.95
C THR A 421 10.19 31.02 -7.14
N ALA A 422 9.21 30.36 -7.77
CA ALA A 422 8.03 29.79 -7.13
C ALA A 422 8.15 28.25 -7.06
N PHE A 423 8.03 27.68 -5.86
CA PHE A 423 8.06 26.23 -5.70
C PHE A 423 6.82 25.59 -6.32
N GLY A 424 7.01 24.45 -7.01
CA GLY A 424 5.94 23.74 -7.71
C GLY A 424 5.74 24.15 -9.17
N THR A 425 6.35 25.26 -9.64
CA THR A 425 6.33 25.61 -11.06
C THR A 425 7.41 24.86 -11.84
N PRO A 426 7.25 24.68 -13.18
CA PRO A 426 8.28 24.13 -14.04
C PRO A 426 9.56 24.97 -14.02
N TYR A 427 10.72 24.32 -14.15
CA TYR A 427 12.00 25.02 -14.25
C TYR A 427 12.10 25.76 -15.59
N GLN A 428 12.59 27.00 -15.53
CA GLN A 428 13.12 27.71 -16.70
C GLN A 428 14.60 27.37 -16.85
N TYR A 429 15.01 26.90 -18.02
CA TYR A 429 16.38 26.42 -18.22
C TYR A 429 17.27 27.51 -18.82
N LEU A 430 18.37 27.77 -18.12
CA LEU A 430 19.49 28.57 -18.59
C LEU A 430 20.48 27.67 -19.33
N PHE A 431 20.82 28.07 -20.56
CA PHE A 431 21.82 27.39 -21.40
C PHE A 431 23.03 28.29 -21.58
N ILE A 432 24.17 27.91 -20.99
CA ILE A 432 25.42 28.65 -21.12
C ILE A 432 26.36 27.84 -22.00
N PRO A 433 26.87 28.39 -23.12
CA PRO A 433 27.77 27.63 -23.97
C PRO A 433 29.06 27.28 -23.20
N THR A 434 29.46 26.02 -23.27
CA THR A 434 30.74 25.57 -22.74
C THR A 434 31.84 25.81 -23.77
N GLY A 435 32.99 26.29 -23.32
CA GLY A 435 34.17 26.40 -24.17
C GLY A 435 34.78 25.04 -24.53
N PRO A 436 35.91 25.02 -25.27
CA PRO A 436 36.58 23.78 -25.68
C PRO A 436 36.98 22.84 -24.53
N ASN A 437 37.16 23.39 -23.32
CA ASN A 437 37.47 22.62 -22.11
C ASN A 437 36.23 22.09 -21.36
N GLY A 438 35.03 22.20 -21.93
CA GLY A 438 33.78 21.76 -21.33
C GLY A 438 33.27 22.63 -20.17
N SER A 439 33.93 23.75 -19.88
CA SER A 439 33.56 24.66 -18.78
C SER A 439 32.94 25.96 -19.28
N ILE A 440 32.22 26.66 -18.39
CA ILE A 440 31.70 28.01 -18.65
C ILE A 440 32.78 29.11 -18.51
N GLY A 441 34.06 28.75 -18.29
CA GLY A 441 35.13 29.72 -18.04
C GLY A 441 35.32 30.71 -19.20
N LEU A 442 35.25 30.24 -20.45
CA LEU A 442 35.34 31.10 -21.63
C LEU A 442 34.18 32.10 -21.69
N PHE A 443 32.97 31.66 -21.35
CA PHE A 443 31.80 32.52 -21.26
C PHE A 443 31.97 33.59 -20.17
N MET A 444 32.48 33.23 -18.99
CA MET A 444 32.74 34.18 -17.91
C MET A 444 33.81 35.21 -18.28
N LYS A 445 34.85 34.81 -19.00
CA LYS A 445 35.87 35.74 -19.54
C LYS A 445 35.27 36.72 -20.55
N TYR A 446 34.40 36.23 -21.44
CA TYR A 446 33.68 37.08 -22.39
C TYR A 446 32.72 38.05 -21.68
N LEU A 447 31.94 37.58 -20.71
CA LEU A 447 31.06 38.41 -19.89
C LEU A 447 31.86 39.49 -19.13
N SER A 448 33.03 39.14 -18.57
CA SER A 448 33.92 40.10 -17.91
C SER A 448 34.38 41.19 -18.87
N ALA A 449 34.85 40.81 -20.06
CA ALA A 449 35.33 41.76 -21.06
C ALA A 449 34.20 42.69 -21.52
N LEU A 450 33.01 42.13 -21.75
CA LEU A 450 31.81 42.89 -22.12
C LEU A 450 31.38 43.90 -21.05
N GLN A 451 31.40 43.52 -19.77
CA GLN A 451 31.09 44.44 -18.68
C GLN A 451 32.12 45.57 -18.58
N LYS A 452 33.41 45.24 -18.76
CA LYS A 452 34.49 46.24 -18.69
C LYS A 452 34.31 47.37 -19.70
N GLN A 453 34.08 47.08 -20.99
CA GLN A 453 33.92 48.21 -21.90
C GLN A 453 32.51 48.78 -22.02
N ALA A 454 31.48 48.10 -21.50
CA ALA A 454 30.20 48.77 -21.25
C ALA A 454 30.36 49.92 -20.23
N MET A 455 31.33 49.82 -19.29
CA MET A 455 31.64 50.92 -18.37
C MET A 455 32.42 52.06 -19.05
N VAL A 456 33.28 51.74 -20.03
CA VAL A 456 34.15 52.72 -20.72
C VAL A 456 33.42 53.46 -21.85
N ASN A 457 32.61 52.76 -22.65
CA ASN A 457 32.03 53.26 -23.89
C ASN A 457 30.51 53.48 -23.79
N LYS A 458 30.07 54.40 -22.92
CA LYS A 458 28.64 54.68 -22.66
C LYS A 458 27.86 55.27 -23.86
N SER A 459 28.53 55.62 -24.97
CA SER A 459 27.95 56.46 -26.05
C SER A 459 28.14 55.93 -27.48
N GLU A 460 28.72 54.73 -27.69
CA GLU A 460 29.00 54.21 -29.04
C GLU A 460 28.07 53.08 -29.49
N ASN A 461 28.05 52.86 -30.82
CA ASN A 461 27.17 51.92 -31.52
C ASN A 461 27.31 50.47 -30.97
N ASN A 462 26.30 50.04 -30.20
CA ASN A 462 26.33 48.83 -29.35
C ASN A 462 26.76 47.52 -30.02
N LYS A 463 26.63 47.37 -31.34
CA LYS A 463 26.89 46.11 -32.06
C LYS A 463 28.37 45.82 -32.30
N SER A 464 29.14 46.83 -32.72
CA SER A 464 30.55 46.65 -33.11
C SER A 464 31.43 46.26 -31.92
N TYR A 465 31.17 46.87 -30.78
CA TYR A 465 31.85 46.59 -29.52
C TYR A 465 31.67 45.13 -29.06
N VAL A 466 30.43 44.62 -29.10
CA VAL A 466 30.10 43.26 -28.63
C VAL A 466 30.88 42.21 -29.43
N LEU A 467 30.88 42.32 -30.76
CA LEU A 467 31.58 41.38 -31.65
C LEU A 467 33.11 41.52 -31.55
N ASN A 468 33.64 42.74 -31.48
CA ASN A 468 35.09 42.96 -31.37
C ASN A 468 35.64 42.40 -30.04
N THR A 469 34.91 42.58 -28.95
CA THR A 469 35.26 42.01 -27.64
C THR A 469 35.26 40.50 -27.68
N PHE A 470 34.27 39.89 -28.33
CA PHE A 470 34.22 38.45 -28.50
C PHE A 470 35.45 37.92 -29.23
N ARG A 471 35.79 38.51 -30.39
CA ARG A 471 36.96 38.12 -31.18
C ARG A 471 38.26 38.21 -30.38
N GLN A 472 38.46 39.26 -29.59
CA GLN A 472 39.63 39.40 -28.73
C GLN A 472 39.72 38.30 -27.66
N VAL A 473 38.59 37.95 -27.04
CA VAL A 473 38.54 36.90 -26.01
C VAL A 473 38.82 35.53 -26.62
N ILE A 474 38.22 35.21 -27.79
CA ILE A 474 38.47 33.93 -28.47
C ILE A 474 39.93 33.81 -28.91
N ALA A 475 40.50 34.84 -29.54
CA ALA A 475 41.90 34.83 -29.98
C ALA A 475 42.88 34.57 -28.83
N ARG A 476 42.56 35.05 -27.62
CA ARG A 476 43.40 34.85 -26.42
C ARG A 476 43.15 33.53 -25.73
N ASP A 477 41.89 33.14 -25.53
CA ASP A 477 41.49 32.09 -24.58
C ASP A 477 40.98 30.80 -25.24
N ALA A 478 40.71 30.81 -26.55
CA ALA A 478 40.26 29.66 -27.32
C ALA A 478 40.71 29.70 -28.80
N PRO A 479 42.02 29.87 -29.09
CA PRO A 479 42.52 30.06 -30.46
C PRO A 479 42.33 28.84 -31.38
N SER A 480 41.99 27.69 -30.82
CA SER A 480 41.78 26.43 -31.55
C SER A 480 40.35 26.27 -32.07
N MET A 481 39.44 27.23 -31.85
CA MET A 481 38.07 27.14 -32.35
C MET A 481 38.01 27.39 -33.86
N THR A 482 37.25 26.55 -34.57
CA THR A 482 36.94 26.78 -35.99
C THR A 482 35.98 27.96 -36.14
N ALA A 483 35.97 28.63 -37.30
CA ALA A 483 35.07 29.75 -37.58
C ALA A 483 33.58 29.43 -37.33
N ASP A 484 33.12 28.22 -37.69
CA ASP A 484 31.73 27.79 -37.47
C ASP A 484 31.41 27.63 -35.98
N ALA A 485 32.33 27.03 -35.21
CA ALA A 485 32.23 26.91 -33.77
C ALA A 485 32.25 28.29 -33.07
N GLU A 486 33.05 29.24 -33.56
CA GLU A 486 33.05 30.61 -33.06
C GLU A 486 31.70 31.29 -33.27
N ALA A 487 31.12 31.17 -34.47
CA ALA A 487 29.82 31.74 -34.80
C ALA A 487 28.69 31.14 -33.94
N ALA A 488 28.65 29.81 -33.80
CA ALA A 488 27.67 29.11 -32.98
C ALA A 488 27.82 29.45 -31.48
N TYR A 489 29.06 29.51 -30.99
CA TYR A 489 29.34 29.91 -29.61
C TYR A 489 28.94 31.35 -29.36
N PHE A 490 29.23 32.28 -30.28
CA PHE A 490 28.86 33.69 -30.16
C PHE A 490 27.34 33.86 -30.03
N GLN A 491 26.56 33.26 -30.95
CA GLN A 491 25.09 33.31 -30.89
C GLN A 491 24.57 32.76 -29.56
N SER A 492 25.12 31.62 -29.13
CA SER A 492 24.79 30.98 -27.86
C SER A 492 25.13 31.84 -26.65
N ALA A 493 26.29 32.52 -26.68
CA ALA A 493 26.74 33.39 -25.60
C ALA A 493 25.85 34.63 -25.48
N ILE A 494 25.45 35.23 -26.59
CA ILE A 494 24.50 36.36 -26.59
C ILE A 494 23.14 35.91 -26.03
N SER A 495 22.61 34.76 -26.45
CA SER A 495 21.38 34.20 -25.91
C SER A 495 21.47 33.98 -24.39
N ALA A 496 22.56 33.39 -23.91
CA ALA A 496 22.81 33.20 -22.48
C ALA A 496 22.86 34.53 -21.72
N ILE A 497 23.55 35.56 -22.24
CA ILE A 497 23.62 36.89 -21.63
C ILE A 497 22.23 37.54 -21.53
N LEU A 498 21.38 37.37 -22.53
CA LEU A 498 20.01 37.88 -22.48
C LEU A 498 19.18 37.16 -21.42
N GLN A 499 19.32 35.83 -21.29
CA GLN A 499 18.65 35.05 -20.25
C GLN A 499 19.13 35.45 -18.83
N LEU A 500 20.42 35.78 -18.67
CA LEU A 500 20.98 36.22 -17.39
C LEU A 500 20.35 37.50 -16.83
N LYS A 501 19.69 38.32 -17.66
CA LYS A 501 18.99 39.52 -17.18
C LYS A 501 17.83 39.20 -16.23
N ALA A 502 17.18 38.05 -16.43
CA ALA A 502 16.08 37.58 -15.59
C ALA A 502 16.55 36.58 -14.51
N TYR A 503 17.86 36.34 -14.41
CA TYR A 503 18.41 35.36 -13.49
C TYR A 503 18.43 35.93 -12.05
N PRO A 504 17.88 35.22 -11.05
CA PRO A 504 17.49 35.83 -9.78
C PRO A 504 18.63 36.05 -8.78
N VAL A 505 19.84 35.53 -9.05
CA VAL A 505 20.98 35.59 -8.11
C VAL A 505 22.26 36.02 -8.83
N PRO A 506 23.23 36.66 -8.14
CA PRO A 506 24.41 37.21 -8.80
C PRO A 506 25.53 36.18 -9.05
N PHE A 507 25.23 34.87 -9.07
CA PHE A 507 26.25 33.83 -9.22
C PHE A 507 25.69 32.55 -9.86
N ILE A 508 26.55 31.78 -10.51
CA ILE A 508 26.24 30.43 -11.01
C ILE A 508 27.05 29.42 -10.21
N VAL A 509 26.45 28.28 -9.87
CA VAL A 509 27.11 27.16 -9.19
C VAL A 509 27.11 25.94 -10.12
N THR A 510 28.30 25.42 -10.42
CA THR A 510 28.51 24.23 -11.24
C THR A 510 28.96 23.06 -10.37
N LEU A 511 28.52 21.83 -10.66
CA LEU A 511 29.04 20.62 -10.01
C LEU A 511 30.31 20.15 -10.73
N THR A 512 31.36 19.86 -9.96
CA THR A 512 32.66 19.40 -10.48
C THR A 512 33.05 18.00 -10.01
N GLY A 513 32.43 17.51 -8.94
CA GLY A 513 32.62 16.16 -8.43
C GLY A 513 31.75 15.90 -7.21
N PHE A 514 31.72 14.66 -6.73
CA PHE A 514 30.93 14.27 -5.56
C PHE A 514 31.50 13.01 -4.89
N ASP A 515 31.20 12.83 -3.61
CA ASP A 515 31.31 11.56 -2.87
C ASP A 515 29.90 11.14 -2.46
N HIS A 516 29.36 10.15 -3.17
CA HIS A 516 27.96 9.74 -3.07
C HIS A 516 27.72 8.85 -1.85
N ARG A 517 26.65 9.14 -1.11
CA ARG A 517 26.20 8.34 0.03
C ARG A 517 24.70 8.10 -0.07
N TRP A 518 24.30 6.85 0.08
CA TRP A 518 22.88 6.51 0.15
C TRP A 518 22.33 6.66 1.56
N ALA A 519 21.02 6.83 1.65
CA ALA A 519 20.25 6.52 2.84
C ALA A 519 19.11 5.57 2.50
N ALA A 520 18.94 4.55 3.33
CA ALA A 520 17.81 3.64 3.25
C ALA A 520 16.62 4.23 4.01
N GLY A 521 15.49 4.37 3.32
CA GLY A 521 14.19 4.57 3.94
C GLY A 521 13.63 3.22 4.37
N LEU A 522 13.59 3.01 5.68
CA LEU A 522 13.09 1.80 6.30
C LEU A 522 11.70 2.05 6.87
N GLU A 523 10.77 1.13 6.62
CA GLU A 523 9.50 1.08 7.33
C GLU A 523 9.62 0.08 8.48
N VAL A 524 9.33 0.52 9.69
CA VAL A 524 9.42 -0.28 10.92
C VAL A 524 8.02 -0.46 11.48
N THR A 525 7.57 -1.71 11.53
CA THR A 525 6.23 -2.08 11.96
C THR A 525 6.26 -3.09 13.09
N LYS A 526 5.30 -2.99 14.01
CA LYS A 526 5.06 -3.99 15.04
C LYS A 526 3.58 -4.28 15.11
N TRP A 527 3.17 -5.48 14.70
CA TRP A 527 1.76 -5.90 14.69
C TRP A 527 1.59 -7.18 15.52
N PRO A 528 1.26 -7.04 16.82
CA PRO A 528 1.22 -8.16 17.76
C PRO A 528 0.16 -9.22 17.43
N ALA A 529 -0.97 -8.82 16.82
CA ALA A 529 -2.06 -9.75 16.50
C ALA A 529 -1.93 -10.43 15.14
N THR A 530 -0.78 -10.32 14.45
CA THR A 530 -0.58 -10.93 13.12
C THR A 530 -0.81 -12.44 13.12
N ILE A 531 -0.35 -13.16 14.15
CA ILE A 531 -0.57 -14.61 14.26
C ILE A 531 -2.06 -14.96 14.45
N VAL A 532 -2.79 -14.13 15.21
CA VAL A 532 -4.23 -14.30 15.45
C VAL A 532 -5.00 -14.10 14.15
N ILE A 533 -4.58 -13.15 13.31
CA ILE A 533 -5.16 -12.93 11.97
C ILE A 533 -5.00 -14.17 11.10
N TYR A 534 -3.80 -14.78 11.05
CA TYR A 534 -3.59 -16.00 10.25
C TYR A 534 -4.46 -17.17 10.72
N TRP A 535 -4.58 -17.37 12.03
CA TRP A 535 -5.51 -18.36 12.57
C TRP A 535 -6.96 -18.06 12.21
N GLY A 536 -7.38 -16.79 12.32
CA GLY A 536 -8.70 -16.33 11.88
C GLY A 536 -8.96 -16.68 10.41
N CYS A 537 -8.02 -16.39 9.52
CA CYS A 537 -8.12 -16.74 8.10
C CYS A 537 -8.24 -18.25 7.86
N ALA A 538 -7.44 -19.07 8.56
CA ALA A 538 -7.52 -20.53 8.45
C ALA A 538 -8.88 -21.07 8.91
N VAL A 539 -9.40 -20.56 10.04
CA VAL A 539 -10.73 -20.93 10.57
C VAL A 539 -11.84 -20.45 9.64
N LEU A 540 -11.69 -19.28 9.00
CA LEU A 540 -12.63 -18.77 8.01
C LEU A 540 -12.74 -19.71 6.81
N VAL A 541 -11.59 -20.12 6.25
CA VAL A 541 -11.53 -21.06 5.12
C VAL A 541 -12.17 -22.40 5.49
N LEU A 542 -11.83 -22.94 6.67
CA LEU A 542 -12.43 -24.18 7.17
C LEU A 542 -13.94 -24.05 7.37
N GLY A 543 -14.41 -22.93 7.92
CA GLY A 543 -15.82 -22.65 8.15
C GLY A 543 -16.62 -22.61 6.84
N ILE A 544 -16.09 -21.88 5.84
CA ILE A 544 -16.66 -21.82 4.49
C ILE A 544 -16.66 -23.21 3.86
N PHE A 545 -15.56 -23.96 3.95
CA PHE A 545 -15.46 -25.32 3.41
C PHE A 545 -16.56 -26.24 3.98
N ILE A 546 -16.72 -26.28 5.31
CA ILE A 546 -17.78 -27.08 5.96
C ILE A 546 -19.17 -26.65 5.50
N LEU A 547 -19.40 -25.34 5.35
CA LEU A 547 -20.70 -24.80 4.96
C LEU A 547 -21.11 -25.21 3.53
N PHE A 548 -20.17 -25.27 2.59
CA PHE A 548 -20.45 -25.60 1.19
C PHE A 548 -20.36 -27.10 0.88
N TYR A 549 -19.37 -27.81 1.44
CA TYR A 549 -19.09 -29.20 1.07
C TYR A 549 -19.75 -30.24 2.00
N LEU A 550 -20.25 -29.82 3.16
CA LEU A 550 -20.99 -30.70 4.08
C LEU A 550 -22.42 -30.18 4.31
N PRO A 551 -23.26 -30.08 3.26
CA PRO A 551 -24.63 -29.59 3.41
C PRO A 551 -25.48 -30.54 4.26
N GLN A 552 -26.42 -29.97 5.01
CA GLN A 552 -27.39 -30.77 5.77
C GLN A 552 -28.45 -31.31 4.81
N ARG A 553 -28.57 -32.64 4.73
CA ARG A 553 -29.58 -33.34 3.94
C ARG A 553 -30.60 -33.99 4.87
N ARG A 554 -31.88 -33.85 4.54
CA ARG A 554 -33.01 -34.40 5.30
C ARG A 554 -33.89 -35.20 4.35
N LEU A 555 -34.25 -36.40 4.77
CA LEU A 555 -35.20 -37.28 4.11
C LEU A 555 -36.29 -37.65 5.12
N SER A 556 -37.52 -37.72 4.64
CA SER A 556 -38.64 -38.35 5.34
C SER A 556 -39.24 -39.40 4.42
N VAL A 557 -39.44 -40.60 4.95
CA VAL A 557 -40.14 -41.67 4.24
C VAL A 557 -41.33 -42.08 5.08
N VAL A 558 -42.53 -42.04 4.50
CA VAL A 558 -43.76 -42.50 5.14
C VAL A 558 -44.19 -43.79 4.45
N LEU A 559 -44.44 -44.82 5.23
CA LEU A 559 -44.95 -46.10 4.78
C LEU A 559 -46.38 -46.28 5.29
N ARG A 560 -47.29 -46.69 4.41
CA ARG A 560 -48.68 -47.03 4.76
C ARG A 560 -49.06 -48.40 4.21
N THR A 561 -49.81 -49.16 4.99
CA THR A 561 -50.32 -50.47 4.54
C THR A 561 -51.43 -50.26 3.52
N LEU A 562 -51.35 -50.97 2.40
CA LEU A 562 -52.43 -51.05 1.41
C LEU A 562 -53.12 -52.42 1.52
N THR A 563 -54.26 -52.59 0.86
CA THR A 563 -54.96 -53.88 0.76
C THR A 563 -54.07 -54.98 0.15
N GLU A 564 -53.19 -54.59 -0.78
CA GLU A 564 -52.12 -55.44 -1.32
C GLU A 564 -50.81 -54.64 -1.34
N GLY A 565 -49.91 -54.93 -0.39
CA GLY A 565 -48.58 -54.31 -0.32
C GLY A 565 -48.49 -53.04 0.55
N THR A 566 -47.51 -52.19 0.24
CA THR A 566 -47.14 -51.00 1.02
C THR A 566 -46.96 -49.78 0.13
N GLU A 567 -47.62 -48.67 0.46
CA GLU A 567 -47.37 -47.34 -0.11
C GLU A 567 -46.14 -46.73 0.55
N VAL A 568 -45.15 -46.27 -0.24
CA VAL A 568 -43.92 -45.63 0.25
C VAL A 568 -43.81 -44.22 -0.35
N ILE A 569 -44.00 -43.20 0.48
CA ILE A 569 -43.85 -41.79 0.11
C ILE A 569 -42.53 -41.28 0.63
N ILE A 570 -41.60 -40.93 -0.26
CA ILE A 570 -40.30 -40.35 0.10
C ILE A 570 -40.25 -38.86 -0.27
N GLY A 571 -39.83 -38.05 0.69
CA GLY A 571 -39.56 -36.62 0.54
C GLY A 571 -38.13 -36.30 0.92
N GLY A 572 -37.52 -35.33 0.24
CA GLY A 572 -36.14 -34.92 0.49
C GLY A 572 -35.87 -33.43 0.29
N THR A 573 -35.05 -32.88 1.18
CA THR A 573 -34.53 -31.50 1.08
C THR A 573 -33.05 -31.42 1.47
N SER A 574 -32.35 -30.43 0.89
CA SER A 574 -30.98 -30.07 1.27
C SER A 574 -30.91 -28.60 1.63
N SER A 575 -30.10 -28.25 2.65
CA SER A 575 -29.90 -26.87 3.07
C SER A 575 -29.11 -26.03 2.07
N ARG A 576 -28.32 -26.66 1.19
CA ARG A 576 -27.54 -26.06 0.10
C ARG A 576 -27.45 -26.99 -1.10
N ASN A 577 -27.15 -26.42 -2.27
CA ASN A 577 -27.05 -27.12 -3.56
C ASN A 577 -28.30 -27.98 -3.87
N PRO A 578 -29.51 -27.37 -3.98
CA PRO A 578 -30.74 -28.13 -4.21
C PRO A 578 -30.68 -28.94 -5.51
N TYR A 579 -30.07 -28.41 -6.57
CA TYR A 579 -29.94 -29.09 -7.87
C TYR A 579 -29.12 -30.40 -7.81
N GLU A 580 -27.95 -30.38 -7.15
CA GLU A 580 -27.15 -31.60 -6.97
C GLU A 580 -27.88 -32.62 -6.09
N PHE A 581 -28.59 -32.13 -5.07
CA PHE A 581 -29.38 -32.99 -4.21
C PHE A 581 -30.56 -33.64 -4.96
N THR A 582 -31.21 -32.96 -5.90
CA THR A 582 -32.25 -33.56 -6.75
C THR A 582 -31.69 -34.76 -7.53
N LYS A 583 -30.51 -34.66 -8.13
CA LYS A 583 -29.87 -35.80 -8.82
C LYS A 583 -29.56 -36.97 -7.87
N GLU A 584 -29.05 -36.68 -6.68
CA GLU A 584 -28.81 -37.70 -5.65
C GLU A 584 -30.11 -38.35 -5.17
N PHE A 585 -31.17 -37.55 -5.03
CA PHE A 585 -32.51 -37.98 -4.65
C PHE A 585 -33.12 -38.90 -5.71
N ASP A 586 -33.04 -38.53 -6.98
CA ASP A 586 -33.51 -39.37 -8.08
C ASP A 586 -32.76 -40.71 -8.11
N GLY A 587 -31.43 -40.67 -7.96
CA GLY A 587 -30.62 -41.89 -7.85
C GLY A 587 -30.89 -42.72 -6.59
N LEU A 588 -31.44 -42.11 -5.53
CA LEU A 588 -31.93 -42.83 -4.34
C LEU A 588 -33.29 -43.47 -4.62
N VAL A 589 -34.20 -42.73 -5.25
CA VAL A 589 -35.53 -43.20 -5.66
C VAL A 589 -35.42 -44.37 -6.63
N THR A 590 -34.54 -44.30 -7.64
CA THR A 590 -34.32 -45.42 -8.58
C THR A 590 -33.86 -46.68 -7.85
N ARG A 591 -32.96 -46.54 -6.87
CA ARG A 591 -32.51 -47.68 -6.06
C ARG A 591 -33.63 -48.22 -5.17
N LEU A 592 -34.42 -47.36 -4.54
CA LEU A 592 -35.58 -47.78 -3.76
C LEU A 592 -36.60 -48.52 -4.61
N ARG A 593 -36.94 -48.01 -5.81
CA ARG A 593 -37.84 -48.70 -6.76
C ARG A 593 -37.32 -50.09 -7.13
N SER A 594 -36.00 -50.24 -7.33
CA SER A 594 -35.43 -51.56 -7.66
C SER A 594 -35.50 -52.57 -6.52
N VAL A 595 -35.37 -52.11 -5.27
CA VAL A 595 -35.31 -52.97 -4.08
C VAL A 595 -36.71 -53.25 -3.50
N LEU A 596 -37.69 -52.38 -3.79
CA LEU A 596 -39.08 -52.51 -3.36
C LEU A 596 -39.98 -53.25 -4.38
N ARG A 597 -39.42 -53.73 -5.49
CA ARG A 597 -40.09 -54.65 -6.42
C ARG A 597 -39.88 -56.10 -5.97
N ASN A 598 -40.87 -56.95 -6.23
CA ASN A 598 -40.82 -58.36 -5.82
C ASN A 598 -39.67 -59.09 -6.54
N GLN A 599 -39.02 -60.06 -5.88
CA GLN A 599 -37.96 -60.85 -6.51
C GLN A 599 -38.48 -61.76 -7.63
N ASP A 600 -39.79 -62.07 -7.64
CA ASP A 600 -40.41 -62.90 -8.67
C ASP A 600 -40.53 -62.18 -10.03
N ASP A 601 -40.72 -60.86 -10.05
CA ASP A 601 -40.79 -60.05 -11.29
C ASP A 601 -39.43 -59.96 -12.02
N GLN A 602 -38.31 -60.23 -11.34
CA GLN A 602 -36.98 -60.24 -11.95
C GLN A 602 -36.69 -61.53 -12.73
N LYS A 603 -37.42 -62.61 -12.48
CA LYS A 603 -37.27 -63.87 -13.22
C LYS A 603 -38.01 -63.84 -14.56
N GLU A 604 -39.18 -63.21 -14.63
CA GLU A 604 -39.95 -63.13 -15.89
C GLU A 604 -39.35 -62.18 -16.94
N SER A 605 -38.54 -61.18 -16.55
CA SER A 605 -37.93 -60.25 -17.53
C SER A 605 -36.61 -60.73 -18.15
N ASN A 606 -36.03 -61.85 -17.68
CA ASN A 606 -34.77 -62.39 -18.20
C ASN A 606 -34.96 -63.59 -19.14
N ASP A 607 -36.18 -64.14 -19.24
CA ASP A 607 -36.55 -65.23 -20.14
C ASP A 607 -37.46 -64.75 -21.31
N GLY A 608 -37.40 -63.46 -21.66
CA GLY A 608 -38.16 -62.84 -22.76
C GLY A 608 -37.29 -62.41 -23.93
#